data_AF-A8ML26-F1
#
_entry.id   AF-A8ML26-F1
#
_cell.length_a   1.000
_cell.length_b   1.000
_cell.length_c   1.000
_cell.angle_alpha   90.00
_cell.angle_beta   90.00
_cell.angle_gamma   90.00
#
_symmetry.space_group_name_H-M   'P 1'
#
loop_
_entity.id
_entity.type
_entity.pdbx_description
1 polymer ?
#
loop_
_entity_poly.entity_id
_entity_poly.type
_entity_poly.pdbx_seq_one_letter_code
_entity_poly.pdbx_strand_id
1 'polypeptide(L)' 'MKCPICGNEHTGKLSKSRYFCSNCFVEIFLSKKNKLELLKISEDGSTYPIYAN' A
#
# COMPACT_ATOMS: atom_id res chain seq x y z
N MET A 1 2.49 -7.81 -7.21
CA MET A 1 2.73 -6.35 -7.29
C MET A 1 4.09 -6.11 -6.64
N LYS A 2 4.85 -5.07 -7.01
CA LYS A 2 6.00 -4.65 -6.20
C LYS A 2 5.54 -3.52 -5.28
N CYS A 3 5.94 -3.58 -4.01
CA CYS A 3 5.63 -2.48 -3.10
C CYS A 3 6.34 -1.21 -3.59
N PRO A 4 5.65 -0.08 -3.78
CA PRO A 4 6.27 1.17 -4.23
C PRO A 4 7.18 1.80 -3.17
N ILE A 5 7.16 1.30 -1.93
CA ILE A 5 7.99 1.78 -0.82
C ILE A 5 9.31 1.00 -0.71
N CYS A 6 9.25 -0.33 -0.68
CA CYS A 6 10.47 -1.15 -0.50
C CYS A 6 10.95 -1.87 -1.77
N GLY A 7 10.19 -1.83 -2.87
CA GLY A 7 10.52 -2.55 -4.11
C GLY A 7 10.40 -4.08 -4.03
N ASN A 8 10.14 -4.64 -2.84
CA ASN A 8 10.11 -6.08 -2.58
C ASN A 8 8.74 -6.71 -2.87
N GLU A 9 8.72 -8.05 -2.85
CA GLU A 9 7.60 -8.91 -3.24
C GLU A 9 6.65 -9.24 -2.07
N HIS A 10 6.78 -8.55 -0.93
CA HIS A 10 6.01 -8.81 0.29
C HIS A 10 4.58 -8.25 0.21
N THR A 11 4.02 -8.11 -1.01
CA THR A 11 2.69 -7.51 -1.24
C THR A 11 1.66 -8.57 -1.58
N GLY A 12 0.65 -8.71 -0.71
CA GLY A 12 -0.54 -9.53 -0.92
C GLY A 12 -1.69 -8.74 -1.51
N LYS A 13 -2.59 -9.41 -2.25
CA LYS A 13 -3.82 -8.80 -2.77
C LYS A 13 -4.94 -8.92 -1.73
N LEU A 14 -5.56 -7.80 -1.37
CA LEU A 14 -6.73 -7.76 -0.48
C LEU A 14 -8.05 -7.72 -1.25
N SER A 15 -8.08 -7.03 -2.39
CA SER A 15 -9.27 -6.87 -3.22
C SER A 15 -8.89 -6.55 -4.67
N LYS A 16 -9.87 -6.37 -5.56
CA LYS A 16 -9.64 -6.12 -7.00
C LYS A 16 -8.59 -5.03 -7.28
N SER A 17 -8.59 -3.97 -6.47
CA SER A 17 -7.74 -2.79 -6.59
C SER A 17 -6.97 -2.44 -5.31
N ARG A 18 -6.88 -3.37 -4.34
CA ARG A 18 -6.22 -3.14 -3.04
C ARG A 18 -5.20 -4.21 -2.74
N TYR A 19 -4.05 -3.78 -2.25
CA TYR A 19 -2.91 -4.63 -1.91
C TYR A 19 -2.34 -4.18 -0.57
N PHE A 20 -1.68 -5.08 0.14
CA PHE A 20 -1.04 -4.78 1.42
C PHE A 20 0.40 -5.31 1.44
N CYS A 21 1.33 -4.48 1.89
CA CYS A 21 2.73 -4.88 2.09
C CYS A 21 3.00 -5.16 3.57
N SER A 22 3.26 -6.42 3.92
CA SER A 22 3.53 -6.80 5.32
C SER A 22 4.89 -6.31 5.84
N ASN A 23 5.79 -5.87 4.96
CA ASN A 23 7.08 -5.31 5.36
C ASN A 23 6.99 -3.81 5.69
N CYS A 24 6.21 -3.07 4.91
CA CYS A 24 6.10 -1.61 5.05
C CYS A 24 4.87 -1.18 5.84
N PHE A 25 3.99 -2.13 6.19
CA PHE A 25 2.70 -1.88 6.82
C PHE A 25 1.90 -0.81 6.06
N VAL A 26 1.80 -0.99 4.73
CA VAL A 26 1.12 -0.04 3.85
C VAL A 26 0.06 -0.75 3.01
N GLU A 27 -1.14 -0.18 3.00
CA GLU A 27 -2.20 -0.54 2.05
C GLU A 27 -2.08 0.34 0.80
N ILE A 28 -2.19 -0.30 -0.35
CA ILE A 28 -1.94 0.28 -1.67
C ILE A 28 -3.21 0.16 -2.50
N PHE A 29 -3.70 1.30 -2.98
CA PHE A 29 -4.91 1.39 -3.79
C PHE A 29 -4.52 1.77 -5.22
N LEU A 30 -4.97 0.95 -6.17
CA LEU A 30 -4.82 1.20 -7.60
C LEU A 30 -6.19 1.58 -8.20
N SER A 31 -6.40 2.89 -8.35
CA SER A 31 -7.57 3.42 -9.02
C SER A 31 -7.49 3.20 -10.54
N LYS A 32 -8.65 3.05 -11.20
CA LYS A 32 -8.74 2.88 -12.67
C LYS A 32 -8.08 3.99 -13.50
N LYS A 33 -7.87 5.17 -12.91
CA LYS A 33 -7.19 6.33 -13.52
C LYS A 33 -5.68 6.36 -13.22
N ASN A 34 -5.06 5.22 -12.92
CA ASN A 34 -3.66 5.09 -12.51
C ASN A 34 -3.27 5.95 -11.29
N LYS A 35 -4.23 6.36 -10.46
CA LYS A 35 -3.93 7.02 -9.19
C LYS A 35 -3.52 5.96 -8.17
N LEU A 36 -2.32 6.12 -7.64
CA LEU A 36 -1.77 5.35 -6.53
C LEU A 36 -2.08 6.10 -5.24
N GLU A 37 -2.80 5.47 -4.33
CA GLU A 37 -2.98 5.98 -2.97
C GLU A 37 -2.35 4.98 -1.99
N LEU A 38 -1.63 5.49 -1.01
CA LEU A 38 -0.89 4.70 -0.03
C LEU A 38 -1.32 5.11 1.37
N LEU A 39 -1.76 4.14 2.16
CA LEU A 39 -2.12 4.33 3.56
C LEU A 39 -1.16 3.52 4.42
N LYS A 40 -0.35 4.20 5.23
CA LYS A 40 0.48 3.53 6.24
C LYS A 40 -0.36 3.23 7.46
N ILE A 41 -0.21 2.03 8.00
CA ILE A 41 -0.88 1.53 9.18
C ILE A 41 0.13 1.58 10.33
N SER A 42 -0.19 2.35 11.37
CA SER A 42 0.57 2.40 12.62
C SER A 42 0.31 1.15 13.46
N GLU A 43 1.16 0.90 14.47
CA GLU A 43 0.98 -0.21 15.42
C GLU A 43 -0.34 -0.14 16.19
N ASP A 44 -0.84 1.06 16.47
CA ASP A 44 -2.14 1.32 17.08
C ASP A 44 -3.34 1.08 16.11
N GLY A 45 -3.07 0.73 14.85
CA GLY A 45 -4.09 0.50 13.81
C GLY A 45 -4.58 1.76 13.10
N SER A 46 -4.20 2.95 13.58
CA SER A 46 -4.45 4.22 12.89
C SER A 46 -3.81 4.27 11.50
N THR A 47 -4.48 4.89 10.53
CA THR A 47 -4.00 4.99 9.13
C THR A 47 -3.76 6.43 8.69
N TYR A 48 -2.67 6.68 7.97
CA TYR A 48 -2.36 7.99 7.40
C TYR A 48 -1.88 7.89 5.95
N PRO A 49 -2.21 8.88 5.09
CA PRO A 49 -1.73 8.91 3.72
C PRO A 49 -0.23 9.15 3.69
N ILE A 50 0.46 8.44 2.80
CA ILE A 50 1.86 8.69 2.48
C ILE A 50 2.00 9.04 1.00
N TYR A 51 2.82 10.04 0.71
CA TYR A 51 3.15 10.44 -0.65
C TYR A 51 4.45 9.73 -1.03
N ALA A 52 4.38 8.80 -1.97
CA ALA A 52 5.58 8.22 -2.56
C ALA A 52 6.29 9.31 -3.39
N ASN A 53 7.58 9.52 -3.13
CA ASN A 53 8.42 10.50 -3.80
C ASN A 53 9.07 9.91 -5.05
#